data_AF-Q9A4X3-F1
#
_entry.id   AF-Q9A4X3-F1
#
_cell.length_a   1.000
_cell.length_b   1.000
_cell.length_c   1.000
_cell.angle_alpha   90.00
_cell.angle_beta   90.00
_cell.angle_gamma   90.00
#
_symmetry.space_group_name_H-M   'P 1'
#
loop_
_entity.id
_entity.type
_entity.pdbx_description
1 polymer ?
#
loop_
_entity_poly.entity_id
_entity_poly.type
_entity_poly.pdbx_seq_one_letter_code
_entity_poly.pdbx_strand_id
1 'polypeptide(L)'
;MLERYQGEDGRRLRVEAALDSKLAKGNQALAEAIADVATLRQFKAGQALIEQGGDDNQVYILISGSCDVIVNAKVVNRRGPGDHVGEMAAIQPAQRRSATIMATEQVLAFELPEPVFANLAATYPDIYRLIAKDLARRLLQRNAVTGTPRKRIRVFVISSVEALPIARAIQTAFEYDPFTVIVWTDGVFKVANYTLQSLEDEIDNSDFAIAIAHPDDKVESRQAQWPQPRDNVIFELGLFMGRLGRARAILMEPRDEKVKLPSDLAGVTTIGYRFDPDGDTQAALAPACNRLRNHIVELGLAVG
;
A
#
# COMPACT_ATOMS: atom_id res chain seq x y z
N MET A 1 19.94 8.34 28.95
CA MET A 1 18.52 8.63 28.57
C MET A 1 17.57 8.17 29.67
N LEU A 2 17.61 6.91 30.11
CA LEU A 2 16.84 6.38 31.24
C LEU A 2 16.92 7.23 32.53
N GLU A 3 18.14 7.65 32.91
CA GLU A 3 18.39 8.44 34.14
C GLU A 3 17.54 9.71 34.24
N ARG A 4 17.16 10.33 33.11
CA ARG A 4 16.32 11.54 33.10
C ARG A 4 14.89 11.28 33.59
N TYR A 5 14.41 10.04 33.48
CA TYR A 5 13.04 9.65 33.83
C TYR A 5 12.97 8.99 35.22
N GLN A 6 14.11 8.80 35.89
CA GLN A 6 14.19 8.17 37.21
C GLN A 6 14.03 9.20 38.35
N GLY A 7 13.64 8.70 39.53
CA GLY A 7 13.44 9.52 40.72
C GLY A 7 12.19 10.41 40.68
N GLU A 8 12.05 11.26 41.69
CA GLU A 8 10.96 12.23 41.78
C GLU A 8 11.07 13.31 40.69
N ASP A 9 12.27 13.81 40.43
CA ASP A 9 12.52 14.83 39.40
C ASP A 9 12.15 14.31 38.00
N GLY A 10 12.37 13.01 37.75
CA GLY A 10 12.00 12.35 36.50
C GLY A 10 10.52 12.07 36.34
N ARG A 11 9.70 12.21 37.40
CA ARG A 11 8.24 11.99 37.34
C ARG A 11 7.59 12.92 36.32
N ARG A 12 7.97 14.20 36.30
CA ARG A 12 7.43 15.18 35.33
C ARG A 12 7.57 14.68 33.89
N LEU A 13 8.73 14.14 33.53
CA LEU A 13 9.01 13.62 32.19
C LEU A 13 8.27 12.31 31.90
N ARG A 14 8.06 11.46 32.92
CA ARG A 14 7.23 10.25 32.77
C ARG A 14 5.77 10.60 32.49
N VAL A 15 5.21 11.57 33.22
CA VAL A 15 3.84 12.04 32.99
C VAL A 15 3.69 12.64 31.60
N GLU A 16 4.63 13.49 31.18
CA GLU A 16 4.65 14.08 29.84
C GLU A 16 4.68 13.00 28.74
N ALA A 17 5.57 12.01 28.85
CA ALA A 17 5.64 10.90 27.89
C ALA A 17 4.39 10.02 27.89
N ALA A 18 3.77 9.79 29.06
CA ALA A 18 2.53 9.03 29.15
C ALA A 18 1.36 9.80 28.53
N LEU A 19 1.30 11.12 28.72
CA LEU A 19 0.26 12.00 28.18
C LEU A 19 0.22 11.99 26.65
N ASP A 20 1.40 12.00 26.01
CA ASP A 20 1.58 11.96 24.56
C ASP A 20 1.32 10.56 23.96
N SER A 21 1.20 9.53 24.81
CA SER A 21 0.95 8.17 24.33
C SER A 21 -0.43 8.01 23.74
N LYS A 22 -0.56 7.11 22.77
CA LYS A 22 -1.86 6.70 22.20
C LYS A 22 -2.77 6.02 23.22
N LEU A 23 -2.20 5.54 24.33
CA LEU A 23 -2.93 4.87 25.40
C LEU A 23 -3.63 5.87 26.34
N ALA A 24 -2.98 6.99 26.67
CA ALA A 24 -3.58 8.04 27.50
C ALA A 24 -4.32 9.11 26.68
N LYS A 25 -3.81 9.42 25.48
CA LYS A 25 -4.39 10.37 24.52
C LYS A 25 -4.81 11.70 25.16
N GLY A 26 -3.92 12.31 25.95
CA GLY A 26 -4.16 13.57 26.65
C GLY A 26 -4.98 13.47 27.94
N ASN A 27 -5.36 12.28 28.41
CA ASN A 27 -5.98 12.12 29.72
C ASN A 27 -4.93 12.24 30.83
N GLN A 28 -4.94 13.39 31.52
CA GLN A 28 -3.98 13.72 32.58
C GLN A 28 -3.97 12.70 33.73
N ALA A 29 -5.14 12.33 34.24
CA ALA A 29 -5.25 11.42 35.38
C ALA A 29 -4.69 10.02 35.04
N LEU A 30 -4.97 9.54 33.82
CA LEU A 30 -4.42 8.28 33.34
C LEU A 30 -2.91 8.36 33.10
N ALA A 31 -2.42 9.47 32.54
CA ALA A 31 -0.98 9.67 32.32
C ALA A 31 -0.20 9.66 33.63
N GLU A 32 -0.72 10.31 34.67
CA GLU A 32 -0.14 10.28 36.02
C GLU A 32 -0.17 8.86 36.61
N ALA A 33 -1.30 8.16 36.50
CA ALA A 33 -1.40 6.78 36.96
C ALA A 33 -0.40 5.86 36.26
N ILE A 34 -0.28 5.93 34.93
CA ILE A 34 0.72 5.16 34.16
C ILE A 34 2.13 5.51 34.61
N ALA A 35 2.46 6.81 34.72
CA ALA A 35 3.79 7.26 35.11
C ALA A 35 4.21 6.71 36.48
N ASP A 36 3.25 6.61 37.41
CA ASP A 36 3.51 6.20 38.79
C ASP A 36 3.58 4.68 38.97
N VAL A 37 2.85 3.88 38.18
CA VAL A 37 2.82 2.41 38.32
C VAL A 37 3.68 1.66 37.31
N ALA A 38 4.03 2.27 36.17
CA ALA A 38 4.85 1.62 35.16
C ALA A 38 6.32 1.56 35.56
N THR A 39 7.00 0.48 35.15
CA THR A 39 8.45 0.37 35.28
C THR A 39 9.14 0.81 33.99
N LEU A 40 10.31 1.42 34.08
CA LEU A 40 11.07 1.84 32.90
C LEU A 40 12.01 0.71 32.44
N ARG A 41 11.95 0.37 31.16
CA ARG A 41 12.81 -0.64 30.53
C ARG A 41 13.56 -0.06 29.35
N GLN A 42 14.83 -0.43 29.25
CA GLN A 42 15.70 -0.02 28.16
C GLN A 42 16.14 -1.24 27.36
N PHE A 43 16.09 -1.10 26.03
CA PHE A 43 16.46 -2.14 25.08
C PHE A 43 17.53 -1.59 24.13
N LYS A 44 18.52 -2.42 23.81
CA LYS A 44 19.55 -2.09 22.81
C LYS A 44 19.04 -2.42 21.41
N ALA A 45 19.63 -1.82 20.39
CA ALA A 45 19.37 -2.21 19.00
C ALA A 45 19.61 -3.73 18.82
N GLY A 46 18.67 -4.40 18.15
CA GLY A 46 18.68 -5.86 17.96
C GLY A 46 18.14 -6.68 19.14
N GLN A 47 17.68 -6.04 20.22
CA GLN A 47 17.06 -6.74 21.35
C GLN A 47 15.54 -6.81 21.17
N ALA A 48 14.97 -8.00 21.41
CA ALA A 48 13.53 -8.18 21.42
C ALA A 48 12.91 -7.63 22.71
N LEU A 49 11.85 -6.84 22.57
CA LEU A 49 10.94 -6.47 23.65
C LEU A 49 9.93 -7.60 23.91
N ILE A 50 9.50 -8.25 22.83
CA ILE A 50 8.50 -9.32 22.80
C ILE A 50 8.95 -10.32 21.74
N GLU A 51 8.84 -11.62 22.03
CA GLU A 51 9.08 -12.70 21.07
C GLU A 51 7.77 -13.35 20.62
N GLN A 52 7.60 -13.57 19.31
CA GLN A 52 6.40 -14.21 18.76
C GLN A 52 6.24 -15.62 19.34
N GLY A 53 5.01 -15.96 19.75
CA GLY A 53 4.71 -17.25 20.37
C GLY A 53 5.03 -17.32 21.86
N GLY A 54 5.62 -16.27 22.45
CA GLY A 54 5.83 -16.16 23.89
C GLY A 54 4.52 -16.27 24.67
N ASP A 55 4.63 -16.79 25.90
CA ASP A 55 3.53 -16.91 26.87
C ASP A 55 3.48 -15.72 27.85
N ASP A 56 4.34 -14.72 27.65
CA ASP A 56 4.36 -13.48 28.42
C ASP A 56 3.24 -12.51 27.94
N ASN A 57 2.84 -11.56 28.79
CA ASN A 57 1.62 -10.76 28.55
C ASN A 57 1.71 -9.29 29.00
N GLN A 58 2.90 -8.80 29.37
CA GLN A 58 3.11 -7.39 29.68
C GLN A 58 2.90 -6.49 28.46
N VAL A 59 2.45 -5.27 28.71
CA VAL A 59 2.25 -4.21 27.72
C VAL A 59 3.41 -3.23 27.81
N TYR A 60 3.90 -2.78 26.64
CA TYR A 60 4.89 -1.71 26.57
C TYR A 60 4.31 -0.46 25.93
N ILE A 61 4.71 0.71 26.43
CA ILE A 61 4.46 2.01 25.80
C ILE A 61 5.81 2.64 25.49
N LEU A 62 6.10 2.91 24.22
CA LEU A 62 7.39 3.41 23.78
C LEU A 62 7.53 4.90 24.13
N ILE A 63 8.60 5.25 24.84
CA ILE A 63 8.94 6.62 25.20
C ILE A 63 9.92 7.22 24.18
N SER A 64 10.89 6.43 23.73
CA SER A 64 11.87 6.84 22.72
C SER A 64 12.38 5.65 21.90
N GLY A 65 12.99 5.95 20.75
CA GLY A 65 13.53 4.97 19.82
C GLY A 65 12.44 4.36 18.92
N SER A 66 12.82 3.29 18.20
CA SER A 66 11.93 2.61 17.28
C SER A 66 12.07 1.09 17.35
N CYS A 67 10.99 0.40 17.02
CA CYS A 67 10.93 -1.06 16.95
C CYS A 67 10.28 -1.53 15.64
N ASP A 68 10.81 -2.59 15.05
CA ASP A 68 10.13 -3.30 13.97
C ASP A 68 9.16 -4.35 14.57
N VAL A 69 7.99 -4.46 13.94
CA VAL A 69 7.00 -5.51 14.22
C VAL A 69 7.21 -6.62 13.20
N ILE A 70 7.58 -7.80 13.67
CA ILE A 70 7.97 -8.93 12.83
C ILE A 70 6.98 -10.07 13.05
N VAL A 71 6.39 -10.57 11.96
CA VAL A 71 5.50 -11.74 11.98
C VAL A 71 6.04 -12.75 10.98
N ASN A 72 6.31 -13.98 11.45
CA ASN A 72 6.85 -15.05 10.61
C ASN A 72 8.10 -14.61 9.82
N ALA A 73 9.05 -13.96 10.51
CA ALA A 73 10.29 -13.40 9.99
C ALA A 73 10.17 -12.23 8.98
N LYS A 74 8.96 -11.75 8.67
CA LYS A 74 8.75 -10.56 7.83
C LYS A 74 8.47 -9.33 8.69
N VAL A 75 9.16 -8.22 8.43
CA VAL A 75 8.81 -6.91 9.01
C VAL A 75 7.49 -6.45 8.39
N VAL A 76 6.44 -6.35 9.21
CA VAL A 76 5.09 -5.97 8.76
C VAL A 76 4.72 -4.55 9.14
N ASN A 77 5.43 -3.95 10.10
CA ASN A 77 5.19 -2.59 10.56
C ASN A 77 6.37 -2.07 11.39
N ARG A 78 6.33 -0.78 11.74
CA ARG A 78 7.25 -0.15 12.68
C ARG A 78 6.48 0.59 13.78
N ARG A 79 7.07 0.69 14.96
CA ARG A 79 6.53 1.37 16.14
C ARG A 79 7.55 2.39 16.65
N GLY A 80 7.05 3.49 17.18
CA GLY A 80 7.87 4.59 17.70
C GLY A 80 7.26 5.21 18.94
N PRO A 81 7.77 6.38 19.38
CA PRO A 81 7.32 7.03 20.61
C PRO A 81 5.81 7.26 20.63
N GLY A 82 5.19 6.99 21.78
CA GLY A 82 3.76 7.07 22.02
C GLY A 82 2.96 5.84 21.57
N ASP A 83 3.54 4.91 20.80
CA ASP A 83 2.92 3.64 20.47
C ASP A 83 2.91 2.68 21.66
N HIS A 84 1.90 1.80 21.69
CA HIS A 84 1.85 0.65 22.59
C HIS A 84 1.93 -0.67 21.82
N VAL A 85 2.52 -1.69 22.45
CA VAL A 85 2.67 -3.05 21.94
C VAL A 85 2.43 -4.08 23.04
N GLY A 86 2.03 -5.29 22.65
CA GLY A 86 1.80 -6.41 23.58
C GLY A 86 0.42 -6.42 24.22
N GLU A 87 -0.43 -5.44 23.92
CA GLU A 87 -1.77 -5.25 24.47
C GLU A 87 -2.71 -6.44 24.22
N MET A 88 -2.52 -7.16 23.11
CA MET A 88 -3.40 -8.26 22.74
C MET A 88 -3.32 -9.44 23.72
N ALA A 89 -2.10 -9.80 24.15
CA ALA A 89 -1.88 -10.88 25.11
C ALA A 89 -2.32 -10.48 26.53
N ALA A 90 -2.27 -9.19 26.86
CA ALA A 90 -2.82 -8.66 28.11
C ALA A 90 -4.36 -8.71 28.13
N ILE A 91 -5.02 -8.35 27.02
CA ILE A 91 -6.49 -8.33 26.91
C ILE A 91 -7.07 -9.75 26.80
N GLN A 92 -6.38 -10.65 26.09
CA GLN A 92 -6.77 -12.04 25.97
C GLN A 92 -5.64 -12.94 26.51
N PRO A 93 -5.64 -13.27 27.81
CA PRO A 93 -4.56 -14.04 28.44
C PRO A 93 -4.30 -15.42 27.81
N ALA A 94 -5.31 -16.02 27.18
CA ALA A 94 -5.15 -17.30 26.47
C ALA A 94 -4.37 -17.17 25.13
N GLN A 95 -4.12 -15.94 24.65
CA GLN A 95 -3.46 -15.68 23.39
C GLN A 95 -1.95 -15.48 23.59
N ARG A 96 -1.16 -16.29 22.90
CA ARG A 96 0.29 -16.09 22.77
C ARG A 96 0.64 -14.82 22.00
N ARG A 97 1.85 -14.31 22.18
CA ARG A 97 2.38 -13.15 21.43
C ARG A 97 2.22 -13.35 19.92
N SER A 98 1.52 -12.42 19.27
CA SER A 98 1.19 -12.49 17.85
C SER A 98 2.33 -12.09 16.91
N ALA A 99 3.34 -11.39 17.43
CA ALA A 99 4.47 -10.86 16.68
C ALA A 99 5.69 -10.71 17.59
N THR A 100 6.87 -10.67 16.99
CA THR A 100 8.11 -10.24 17.64
C THR A 100 8.19 -8.73 17.52
N ILE A 101 8.55 -8.04 18.60
CA ILE A 101 8.84 -6.61 18.62
C ILE A 101 10.33 -6.44 18.84
N MET A 102 11.06 -6.01 17.82
CA MET A 102 12.52 -5.92 17.82
C MET A 102 12.94 -4.46 17.84
N ALA A 103 13.76 -4.04 18.81
CA ALA A 103 14.33 -2.70 18.84
C ALA A 103 15.28 -2.50 17.64
N THR A 104 15.06 -1.46 16.83
CA THR A 104 15.93 -1.11 15.69
C THR A 104 17.04 -0.14 16.10
N GLU A 105 16.83 0.57 17.22
CA GLU A 105 17.77 1.47 17.86
C GLU A 105 17.64 1.35 19.39
N GLN A 106 18.27 2.24 20.17
CA GLN A 106 18.08 2.25 21.62
C GLN A 106 16.66 2.69 21.96
N VAL A 107 15.90 1.82 22.63
CA VAL A 107 14.51 2.05 23.00
C VAL A 107 14.37 2.22 24.51
N LEU A 108 13.59 3.21 24.93
CA LEU A 108 13.10 3.34 26.29
C LEU A 108 11.58 3.17 26.27
N ALA A 109 11.04 2.34 27.17
CA ALA A 109 9.62 2.08 27.25
C ALA A 109 9.13 2.02 28.70
N PHE A 110 7.86 2.36 28.90
CA PHE A 110 7.10 1.91 30.06
C PHE A 110 6.78 0.42 29.87
N GLU A 111 6.97 -0.37 30.92
CA GLU A 111 6.55 -1.76 31.03
C GLU A 111 5.45 -1.85 32.09
N LEU A 112 4.31 -2.39 31.66
CA LEU A 112 3.13 -2.64 32.47
C LEU A 112 2.85 -4.15 32.46
N PRO A 113 3.21 -4.87 33.53
CA PRO A 113 2.77 -6.25 33.70
C PRO A 113 1.24 -6.36 33.63
N GLU A 114 0.71 -7.48 33.15
CA GLU A 114 -0.74 -7.65 32.94
C GLU A 114 -1.58 -7.30 34.17
N PRO A 115 -1.23 -7.69 35.42
CA PRO A 115 -2.04 -7.32 36.58
C PRO A 115 -2.09 -5.80 36.82
N VAL A 116 -1.00 -5.09 36.51
CA VAL A 116 -0.93 -3.63 36.63
C VAL A 116 -1.78 -2.97 35.54
N PHE A 117 -1.69 -3.47 34.31
CA PHE A 117 -2.51 -3.03 33.20
C PHE A 117 -4.00 -3.27 33.45
N ALA A 118 -4.39 -4.45 33.95
CA ALA A 118 -5.76 -4.80 34.27
C ALA A 118 -6.34 -3.87 35.36
N ASN A 119 -5.57 -3.58 36.41
CA ASN A 119 -5.97 -2.63 37.46
C ASN A 119 -6.13 -1.20 36.91
N LEU A 120 -5.18 -0.72 36.10
CA LEU A 120 -5.30 0.57 35.43
C LEU A 120 -6.56 0.63 34.57
N ALA A 121 -6.85 -0.41 33.79
CA ALA A 121 -7.99 -0.45 32.91
C ALA A 121 -9.33 -0.63 33.65
N ALA A 122 -9.33 -1.22 34.85
CA ALA A 122 -10.49 -1.22 35.74
C ALA A 122 -10.81 0.17 36.29
N THR A 123 -9.79 0.97 36.63
CA THR A 123 -9.96 2.36 37.08
C THR A 123 -10.25 3.32 35.92
N TYR A 124 -9.65 3.09 34.75
CA TYR A 124 -9.78 3.91 33.54
C TYR A 124 -10.25 3.07 32.34
N PRO A 125 -11.55 2.71 32.26
CA PRO A 125 -12.06 1.80 31.22
C PRO A 125 -11.90 2.30 29.78
N ASP A 126 -11.75 3.61 29.58
CA ASP A 126 -11.54 4.22 28.26
C ASP A 126 -10.27 3.71 27.57
N ILE A 127 -9.29 3.17 28.31
CA ILE A 127 -8.11 2.52 27.74
C ILE A 127 -8.50 1.44 26.73
N TYR A 128 -9.49 0.59 27.05
CA TYR A 128 -9.94 -0.47 26.16
C TYR A 128 -10.53 0.10 24.87
N ARG A 129 -11.27 1.21 24.94
CA ARG A 129 -11.82 1.88 23.76
C ARG A 129 -10.71 2.46 22.88
N LEU A 130 -9.65 3.01 23.47
CA LEU A 130 -8.51 3.55 22.73
C LEU A 130 -7.72 2.45 22.02
N ILE A 131 -7.46 1.35 22.72
CA ILE A 131 -6.84 0.15 22.13
C ILE A 131 -7.71 -0.41 21.01
N ALA A 132 -9.02 -0.61 21.26
CA ALA A 132 -9.94 -1.14 20.25
C ALA A 132 -9.99 -0.26 18.99
N LYS A 133 -10.00 1.07 19.14
CA LYS A 133 -9.92 2.00 18.00
C LYS A 133 -8.61 1.86 17.23
N ASP A 134 -7.50 1.68 17.93
CA ASP A 134 -6.19 1.53 17.28
C ASP A 134 -6.07 0.17 16.57
N LEU A 135 -6.50 -0.93 17.20
CA LEU A 135 -6.58 -2.24 16.58
C LEU A 135 -7.50 -2.26 15.36
N ALA A 136 -8.68 -1.62 15.44
CA ALA A 136 -9.59 -1.51 14.30
C ALA A 136 -8.97 -0.71 13.15
N ARG A 137 -8.30 0.41 13.45
CA ARG A 137 -7.57 1.19 12.43
C ARG A 137 -6.48 0.35 11.77
N ARG A 138 -5.71 -0.41 12.56
CA ARG A 138 -4.66 -1.32 12.06
C ARG A 138 -5.25 -2.42 11.16
N LEU A 139 -6.40 -2.99 11.52
CA LEU A 139 -7.10 -3.99 10.70
C LEU A 139 -7.56 -3.39 9.36
N LEU A 140 -8.13 -2.18 9.38
CA LEU A 140 -8.57 -1.49 8.16
C LEU A 140 -7.39 -1.13 7.26
N GLN A 141 -6.29 -0.61 7.83
CA GLN A 141 -5.05 -0.34 7.09
C GLN A 141 -4.45 -1.62 6.51
N ARG A 142 -4.45 -2.71 7.28
CA ARG A 142 -4.03 -4.02 6.78
C ARG A 142 -4.92 -4.49 5.65
N ASN A 143 -6.24 -4.38 5.75
CA ASN A 143 -7.14 -4.78 4.66
C ASN A 143 -7.02 -3.87 3.41
N ALA A 144 -6.62 -2.61 3.58
CA ALA A 144 -6.35 -1.69 2.48
C ALA A 144 -5.06 -2.04 1.72
N VAL A 145 -4.04 -2.58 2.39
CA VAL A 145 -2.75 -2.97 1.78
C VAL A 145 -2.67 -4.47 1.46
N THR A 146 -3.44 -5.30 2.16
CA THR A 146 -3.60 -6.73 1.91
C THR A 146 -5.02 -7.00 1.43
N GLY A 147 -5.28 -6.61 0.18
CA GLY A 147 -6.27 -7.34 -0.58
C GLY A 147 -5.87 -8.81 -0.56
N THR A 148 -6.82 -9.70 -0.27
CA THR A 148 -6.76 -11.14 -0.59
C THR A 148 -5.83 -11.39 -1.77
N PRO A 149 -4.88 -12.35 -1.74
CA PRO A 149 -3.98 -12.59 -2.87
C PRO A 149 -4.83 -12.67 -4.13
N ARG A 150 -4.65 -11.69 -5.04
CA ARG A 150 -5.53 -11.54 -6.19
C ARG A 150 -5.42 -12.82 -6.99
N LYS A 151 -6.52 -13.58 -7.09
CA LYS A 151 -6.54 -14.83 -7.88
C LYS A 151 -6.41 -14.54 -9.39
N ARG A 152 -6.63 -13.29 -9.81
CA ARG A 152 -6.58 -12.83 -11.18
C ARG A 152 -5.68 -11.61 -11.30
N ILE A 153 -4.94 -11.53 -12.40
CA ILE A 153 -4.04 -10.42 -12.74
C ILE A 153 -4.90 -9.24 -13.20
N ARG A 154 -4.79 -8.09 -12.53
CA ARG A 154 -5.56 -6.89 -12.88
C ARG A 154 -4.81 -6.09 -13.94
N VAL A 155 -5.44 -5.89 -15.09
CA VAL A 155 -4.87 -5.22 -16.25
C VAL A 155 -5.66 -3.95 -16.52
N PHE A 156 -5.04 -2.79 -16.38
CA PHE A 156 -5.67 -1.51 -16.65
C PHE A 156 -5.39 -1.06 -18.09
N VAL A 157 -6.43 -0.72 -18.84
CA VAL A 157 -6.34 -0.30 -20.24
C VAL A 157 -6.54 1.21 -20.32
N ILE A 158 -5.45 1.90 -20.63
CA ILE A 158 -5.37 3.33 -20.89
C ILE A 158 -5.67 3.54 -22.37
N SER A 159 -6.69 4.34 -22.68
CA SER A 159 -7.07 4.62 -24.06
C SER A 159 -7.83 5.94 -24.14
N SER A 160 -7.88 6.53 -25.33
CA SER A 160 -8.80 7.62 -25.64
C SER A 160 -10.23 7.12 -25.85
N VAL A 161 -11.16 8.04 -26.12
CA VAL A 161 -12.55 7.70 -26.49
C VAL A 161 -12.58 7.02 -27.86
N GLU A 162 -11.74 7.49 -28.77
CA GLU A 162 -11.59 7.02 -30.13
C GLU A 162 -11.04 5.58 -30.17
N ALA A 163 -10.16 5.24 -29.23
CA ALA A 163 -9.57 3.91 -29.08
C ALA A 163 -10.44 2.91 -28.28
N LEU A 164 -11.64 3.28 -27.84
CA LEU A 164 -12.53 2.37 -27.09
C LEU A 164 -12.86 1.05 -27.80
N PRO A 165 -13.05 1.00 -29.15
CA PRO A 165 -13.26 -0.27 -29.84
C PRO A 165 -12.09 -1.24 -29.64
N ILE A 166 -10.85 -0.73 -29.61
CA ILE A 166 -9.64 -1.52 -29.37
C ILE A 166 -9.59 -1.98 -27.92
N ALA A 167 -9.86 -1.08 -26.96
CA ALA A 167 -9.85 -1.40 -25.55
C ALA A 167 -10.88 -2.49 -25.19
N ARG A 168 -12.10 -2.39 -25.72
CA ARG A 168 -13.16 -3.41 -25.56
C ARG A 168 -12.80 -4.72 -26.25
N ALA A 169 -12.10 -4.66 -27.38
CA ALA A 169 -11.65 -5.86 -28.06
C ALA A 169 -10.59 -6.61 -27.22
N ILE A 170 -9.65 -5.89 -26.61
CA ILE A 170 -8.69 -6.47 -25.65
C ILE A 170 -9.42 -7.10 -24.46
N GLN A 171 -10.40 -6.40 -23.88
CA GLN A 171 -11.19 -6.93 -22.76
C GLN A 171 -11.91 -8.23 -23.13
N THR A 172 -12.54 -8.28 -24.31
CA THR A 172 -13.21 -9.48 -24.83
C THR A 172 -12.22 -10.62 -25.09
N ALA A 173 -11.07 -10.31 -25.69
CA ALA A 173 -10.04 -11.32 -25.98
C ALA A 173 -9.50 -12.00 -24.72
N PHE A 174 -9.60 -11.34 -23.56
CA PHE A 174 -9.13 -11.83 -22.26
C PHE A 174 -10.23 -12.36 -21.35
N GLU A 175 -11.46 -12.54 -21.84
CA GLU A 175 -12.62 -12.98 -21.05
C GLU A 175 -12.36 -14.30 -20.29
N TYR A 176 -11.68 -15.25 -20.95
CA TYR A 176 -11.40 -16.59 -20.40
C TYR A 176 -10.02 -16.73 -19.76
N ASP A 177 -9.24 -15.64 -19.72
CA ASP A 177 -7.94 -15.62 -19.08
C ASP A 177 -8.07 -15.39 -17.57
N PRO A 178 -7.02 -15.69 -16.76
CA PRO A 178 -6.99 -15.35 -15.35
C PRO A 178 -6.76 -13.84 -15.13
N PHE A 179 -7.31 -12.99 -16.00
CA PHE A 179 -7.15 -11.55 -15.96
C PHE A 179 -8.45 -10.89 -15.48
N THR A 180 -8.32 -9.69 -14.95
CA THR A 180 -9.41 -8.75 -14.71
C THR A 180 -9.05 -7.48 -15.46
N VAL A 181 -9.66 -7.30 -16.63
CA VAL A 181 -9.35 -6.19 -17.54
C VAL A 181 -10.31 -5.04 -17.26
N ILE A 182 -9.75 -3.87 -16.97
CA ILE A 182 -10.50 -2.65 -16.67
C ILE A 182 -10.20 -1.65 -17.78
N VAL A 183 -11.24 -1.29 -18.51
CA VAL A 183 -11.18 -0.15 -19.43
C VAL A 183 -11.60 1.08 -18.65
N TRP A 184 -10.92 2.20 -18.87
CA TRP A 184 -11.17 3.47 -18.19
C TRP A 184 -12.65 3.96 -18.21
N THR A 185 -13.51 3.42 -19.09
CA THR A 185 -14.95 3.75 -19.19
C THR A 185 -15.89 2.84 -18.40
N ASP A 186 -15.46 1.69 -17.87
CA ASP A 186 -16.35 0.66 -17.30
C ASP A 186 -16.77 0.91 -15.84
N GLY A 187 -17.21 2.14 -15.53
CA GLY A 187 -17.91 2.44 -14.28
C GLY A 187 -17.02 2.81 -13.08
N VAL A 188 -15.70 2.99 -13.27
CA VAL A 188 -14.81 3.58 -12.25
C VAL A 188 -15.01 5.11 -12.14
N PHE A 189 -15.66 5.73 -13.13
CA PHE A 189 -15.86 7.17 -13.19
C PHE A 189 -17.31 7.50 -13.54
N LYS A 190 -18.14 7.74 -12.52
CA LYS A 190 -19.41 8.45 -12.73
C LYS A 190 -19.07 9.83 -13.30
N VAL A 191 -19.41 10.03 -14.57
CA VAL A 191 -19.69 11.29 -15.28
C VAL A 191 -19.40 12.54 -14.42
N ALA A 192 -18.13 12.97 -14.32
CA ALA A 192 -17.70 14.37 -14.12
C ALA A 192 -16.28 14.56 -13.55
N ASN A 193 -15.57 13.56 -13.04
CA ASN A 193 -14.25 13.85 -12.42
C ASN A 193 -13.23 12.73 -12.67
N TYR A 194 -12.35 12.95 -13.67
CA TYR A 194 -11.07 12.25 -13.76
C TYR A 194 -10.14 12.88 -12.71
N THR A 195 -10.30 12.50 -11.43
CA THR A 195 -9.42 12.99 -10.37
C THR A 195 -8.14 12.18 -10.34
N LEU A 196 -6.99 12.86 -10.20
CA LEU A 196 -5.67 12.24 -10.05
C LEU A 196 -5.67 11.15 -8.97
N GLN A 197 -6.44 11.34 -7.88
CA GLN A 197 -6.61 10.35 -6.81
C GLN A 197 -7.15 9.00 -7.27
N SER A 198 -8.15 8.98 -8.16
CA SER A 198 -8.74 7.73 -8.66
C SER A 198 -7.78 7.00 -9.59
N LEU A 199 -6.95 7.77 -10.31
CA LEU A 199 -5.89 7.22 -11.14
C LEU A 199 -4.78 6.61 -10.27
N GLU A 200 -4.38 7.28 -9.18
CA GLU A 200 -3.47 6.74 -8.18
C GLU A 200 -3.99 5.44 -7.57
N ASP A 201 -5.28 5.40 -7.22
CA ASP A 201 -5.93 4.20 -6.68
C ASP A 201 -5.87 3.04 -7.69
N GLU A 202 -6.12 3.27 -8.98
CA GLU A 202 -6.01 2.19 -9.98
C GLU A 202 -4.55 1.82 -10.30
N ILE A 203 -3.62 2.76 -10.21
CA ILE A 203 -2.18 2.48 -10.32
C ILE A 203 -1.73 1.51 -9.22
N ASP A 204 -2.12 1.75 -7.97
CA ASP A 204 -1.82 0.86 -6.84
C ASP A 204 -2.56 -0.47 -6.92
N ASN A 205 -3.70 -0.49 -7.61
CA ASN A 205 -4.50 -1.69 -7.76
C ASN A 205 -4.17 -2.55 -8.99
N SER A 206 -3.32 -2.09 -9.91
CA SER A 206 -3.04 -2.79 -11.16
C SER A 206 -1.75 -3.61 -11.12
N ASP A 207 -1.75 -4.76 -11.81
CA ASP A 207 -0.55 -5.58 -12.02
C ASP A 207 0.16 -5.23 -13.34
N PHE A 208 -0.61 -4.76 -14.32
CA PHE A 208 -0.17 -4.30 -15.63
C PHE A 208 -0.98 -3.10 -16.09
N ALA A 209 -0.35 -2.28 -16.94
CA ALA A 209 -1.02 -1.26 -17.71
C ALA A 209 -0.78 -1.50 -19.21
N ILE A 210 -1.82 -1.30 -20.01
CA ILE A 210 -1.77 -1.32 -21.47
C ILE A 210 -2.23 0.06 -21.96
N ALA A 211 -1.32 0.83 -22.55
CA ALA A 211 -1.64 2.11 -23.17
C ALA A 211 -1.78 1.96 -24.67
N ILE A 212 -2.94 2.35 -25.21
CA ILE A 212 -3.22 2.28 -26.64
C ILE A 212 -2.83 3.60 -27.30
N ALA A 213 -1.71 3.60 -28.01
CA ALA A 213 -1.19 4.74 -28.78
C ALA A 213 -1.94 4.90 -30.11
N HIS A 214 -3.26 5.11 -30.04
CA HIS A 214 -4.09 5.39 -31.22
C HIS A 214 -3.77 6.79 -31.77
N PRO A 215 -3.70 6.98 -33.11
CA PRO A 215 -3.34 8.25 -33.75
C PRO A 215 -4.49 9.26 -33.69
N ASP A 216 -4.83 9.72 -32.50
CA ASP A 216 -5.97 10.60 -32.26
C ASP A 216 -5.69 12.06 -32.64
N ASP A 217 -4.44 12.51 -32.44
CA ASP A 217 -4.02 13.89 -32.64
C ASP A 217 -2.92 14.00 -33.71
N LYS A 218 -2.68 15.21 -34.20
CA LYS A 218 -1.58 15.52 -35.12
C LYS A 218 -0.66 16.56 -34.50
N VAL A 219 0.65 16.32 -34.59
CA VAL A 219 1.69 17.27 -34.16
C VAL A 219 2.49 17.74 -35.36
N GLU A 220 2.76 19.05 -35.42
CA GLU A 220 3.69 19.59 -36.41
C GLU A 220 5.13 19.46 -35.90
N SER A 221 5.98 18.81 -36.69
CA SER A 221 7.41 18.73 -36.39
C SER A 221 8.22 18.82 -37.67
N ARG A 222 9.14 19.79 -37.72
CA ARG A 222 10.00 20.05 -38.90
C ARG A 222 9.18 20.17 -40.20
N GLN A 223 8.07 20.92 -40.16
CA GLN A 223 7.15 21.17 -41.29
C GLN A 223 6.41 19.93 -41.83
N ALA A 224 6.42 18.82 -41.08
CA ALA A 224 5.62 17.63 -41.37
C ALA A 224 4.62 17.39 -40.23
N GLN A 225 3.38 17.05 -40.60
CA GLN A 225 2.34 16.63 -39.67
C GLN A 225 2.53 15.14 -39.36
N TRP A 226 2.65 14.80 -38.09
CA TRP A 226 2.80 13.42 -37.62
C TRP A 226 1.62 13.04 -36.73
N PRO A 227 1.04 11.84 -36.91
CA PRO A 227 0.05 11.32 -35.98
C PRO A 227 0.70 11.03 -34.62
N GLN A 228 0.01 11.39 -33.55
CA GLN A 228 0.45 11.22 -32.16
C GLN A 228 -0.72 10.72 -31.30
N PRO A 229 -0.47 9.92 -30.24
CA PRO A 229 -1.48 9.60 -29.25
C PRO A 229 -1.83 10.82 -28.42
N ARG A 230 -3.04 10.84 -27.85
CA ARG A 230 -3.42 11.89 -26.91
C ARG A 230 -2.41 12.02 -25.78
N ASP A 231 -2.11 13.26 -25.40
CA ASP A 231 -1.14 13.56 -24.34
C ASP A 231 -1.46 12.86 -23.01
N ASN A 232 -2.75 12.73 -22.67
CA ASN A 232 -3.19 12.04 -21.46
C ASN A 232 -2.80 10.56 -21.46
N VAL A 233 -2.87 9.86 -22.61
CA VAL A 233 -2.49 8.45 -22.72
C VAL A 233 -1.00 8.26 -22.39
N ILE A 234 -0.17 9.19 -22.88
CA ILE A 234 1.27 9.21 -22.63
C ILE A 234 1.58 9.56 -21.16
N PHE A 235 0.89 10.55 -20.60
CA PHE A 235 1.02 10.94 -19.20
C PHE A 235 0.67 9.79 -18.25
N GLU A 236 -0.48 9.15 -18.46
CA GLU A 236 -0.94 8.01 -17.67
C GLU A 236 0.02 6.83 -17.79
N LEU A 237 0.48 6.51 -19.00
CA LEU A 237 1.52 5.50 -19.20
C LEU A 237 2.78 5.80 -18.38
N GLY A 238 3.23 7.05 -18.36
CA GLY A 238 4.37 7.50 -17.57
C GLY A 238 4.18 7.27 -16.06
N LEU A 239 2.99 7.57 -15.53
CA LEU A 239 2.64 7.31 -14.13
C LEU A 239 2.67 5.80 -13.80
N PHE A 240 2.02 4.98 -14.62
CA PHE A 240 2.03 3.53 -14.46
C PHE A 240 3.43 2.92 -14.61
N MET A 241 4.25 3.44 -15.52
CA MET A 241 5.66 3.04 -15.65
C MET A 241 6.46 3.35 -14.38
N GLY A 242 6.23 4.50 -13.75
CA GLY A 242 6.88 4.90 -12.50
C GLY A 242 6.58 3.95 -11.35
N ARG A 243 5.35 3.41 -11.30
CA ARG A 243 4.89 2.51 -10.23
C ARG A 243 5.13 1.03 -10.50
N LEU A 244 4.80 0.56 -11.70
CA LEU A 244 4.82 -0.87 -12.07
C LEU A 244 6.14 -1.29 -12.74
N GLY A 245 6.92 -0.33 -13.23
CA GLY A 245 8.12 -0.58 -14.02
C GLY A 245 7.85 -0.82 -15.52
N ARG A 246 8.89 -0.65 -16.33
CA ARG A 246 8.83 -0.67 -17.80
C ARG A 246 8.42 -2.02 -18.42
N ALA A 247 8.56 -3.11 -17.66
CA ALA A 247 8.15 -4.44 -18.08
C ALA A 247 6.64 -4.67 -17.90
N ARG A 248 5.96 -3.90 -17.05
CA ARG A 248 4.53 -4.09 -16.72
C ARG A 248 3.63 -2.99 -17.28
N ALA A 249 4.22 -1.89 -17.73
CA ALA A 249 3.55 -0.85 -18.51
C ALA A 249 3.87 -1.03 -20.00
N ILE A 250 2.87 -1.45 -20.77
CA ILE A 250 2.99 -1.87 -22.16
C ILE A 250 2.35 -0.83 -23.06
N LEU A 251 3.03 -0.43 -24.12
CA LEU A 251 2.53 0.48 -25.13
C LEU A 251 2.09 -0.30 -26.37
N MET A 252 0.84 -0.14 -26.79
CA MET A 252 0.31 -0.70 -28.02
C MET A 252 0.34 0.33 -29.13
N GLU A 253 1.04 0.05 -30.23
CA GLU A 253 1.23 0.98 -31.35
C GLU A 253 0.60 0.42 -32.65
N PRO A 254 -0.03 1.24 -33.49
CA PRO A 254 -0.52 0.76 -34.78
C PRO A 254 0.65 0.34 -35.68
N ARG A 255 0.53 -0.81 -36.36
CA ARG A 255 1.56 -1.30 -37.28
C ARG A 255 1.55 -0.60 -38.63
N ASP A 256 0.37 -0.19 -39.07
CA ASP A 256 0.14 0.31 -40.42
C ASP A 256 0.29 1.83 -40.50
N GLU A 257 0.46 2.52 -39.36
CA GLU A 257 0.69 3.96 -39.27
C GLU A 257 1.84 4.27 -38.32
N LYS A 258 2.80 5.11 -38.74
CA LYS A 258 3.93 5.50 -37.89
C LYS A 258 3.50 6.62 -36.94
N VAL A 259 3.20 6.23 -35.71
CA VAL A 259 2.91 7.16 -34.62
C VAL A 259 4.20 7.69 -34.02
N LYS A 260 4.27 9.01 -33.84
CA LYS A 260 5.43 9.65 -33.20
C LYS A 260 5.28 9.58 -31.68
N LEU A 261 6.29 9.02 -31.01
CA LEU A 261 6.35 8.93 -29.54
C LEU A 261 7.46 9.83 -28.97
N PRO A 262 7.30 10.35 -27.74
CA PRO A 262 8.38 11.00 -26.99
C PRO A 262 9.64 10.14 -26.89
N SER A 263 10.81 10.75 -27.03
CA SER A 263 12.11 10.07 -26.94
C SER A 263 12.35 9.39 -25.59
N ASP A 264 11.73 9.92 -24.52
CA ASP A 264 11.85 9.39 -23.16
C ASP A 264 11.14 8.02 -22.97
N LEU A 265 10.31 7.61 -23.94
CA LEU A 265 9.70 6.27 -23.99
C LEU A 265 10.60 5.22 -24.66
N ALA A 266 11.85 5.58 -25.02
CA ALA A 266 12.84 4.61 -25.50
C ALA A 266 13.13 3.54 -24.43
N GLY A 267 12.65 2.32 -24.66
CA GLY A 267 12.80 1.17 -23.75
C GLY A 267 11.53 0.75 -23.00
N VAL A 268 10.37 1.29 -23.38
CA VAL A 268 9.06 0.72 -23.00
C VAL A 268 8.81 -0.57 -23.78
N THR A 269 8.09 -1.51 -23.16
CA THR A 269 7.64 -2.72 -23.86
C THR A 269 6.57 -2.33 -24.88
N THR A 270 6.85 -2.46 -26.17
CA THR A 270 5.91 -2.10 -27.24
C THR A 270 5.32 -3.34 -27.92
N ILE A 271 4.01 -3.30 -28.22
CA ILE A 271 3.32 -4.34 -28.96
C ILE A 271 2.52 -3.72 -30.10
N GLY A 272 2.99 -3.94 -31.33
CA GLY A 272 2.28 -3.46 -32.52
C GLY A 272 0.91 -4.13 -32.69
N TYR A 273 -0.13 -3.38 -33.03
CA TYR A 273 -1.48 -3.87 -33.31
C TYR A 273 -1.97 -3.47 -34.71
N ARG A 274 -2.99 -4.15 -35.20
CA ARG A 274 -3.75 -3.74 -36.39
C ARG A 274 -5.18 -3.43 -35.98
N PHE A 275 -5.76 -2.42 -36.59
CA PHE A 275 -7.13 -2.01 -36.33
C PHE A 275 -7.83 -1.80 -37.66
N ASP A 276 -8.97 -2.47 -37.81
CA ASP A 276 -9.82 -2.37 -38.98
C ASP A 276 -11.23 -1.99 -38.47
N PRO A 277 -11.62 -0.71 -38.58
CA PRO A 277 -12.92 -0.25 -38.10
C PRO A 277 -14.10 -0.75 -38.94
N ASP A 278 -13.86 -1.11 -40.21
CA ASP A 278 -14.88 -1.56 -41.15
C ASP A 278 -14.93 -3.10 -41.28
N GLY A 279 -13.91 -3.78 -40.75
CA GLY A 279 -13.77 -5.23 -40.73
C GLY A 279 -13.88 -5.86 -39.33
N ASP A 280 -13.34 -7.08 -39.19
CA ASP A 280 -13.34 -7.80 -37.92
C ASP A 280 -12.18 -7.32 -37.03
N THR A 281 -12.48 -6.32 -36.20
CA THR A 281 -11.55 -5.77 -35.20
C THR A 281 -10.98 -6.85 -34.27
N GLN A 282 -11.75 -7.88 -33.89
CA GLN A 282 -11.27 -8.97 -33.03
C GLN A 282 -10.20 -9.79 -33.75
N ALA A 283 -10.47 -10.19 -34.99
CA ALA A 283 -9.52 -10.93 -35.80
C ALA A 283 -8.24 -10.13 -36.07
N ALA A 284 -8.35 -8.83 -36.33
CA ALA A 284 -7.22 -7.93 -36.55
C ALA A 284 -6.33 -7.78 -35.29
N LEU A 285 -6.94 -7.73 -34.10
CA LEU A 285 -6.25 -7.57 -32.82
C LEU A 285 -5.74 -8.87 -32.21
N ALA A 286 -6.29 -10.03 -32.60
CA ALA A 286 -5.94 -11.32 -32.01
C ALA A 286 -4.42 -11.60 -31.92
N PRO A 287 -3.58 -11.30 -32.94
CA PRO A 287 -2.13 -11.49 -32.82
C PRO A 287 -1.48 -10.60 -31.74
N ALA A 288 -1.99 -9.37 -31.54
CA ALA A 288 -1.50 -8.46 -30.51
C ALA A 288 -1.94 -8.91 -29.12
N CYS A 289 -3.21 -9.29 -28.96
CA CYS A 289 -3.75 -9.85 -27.71
C CYS A 289 -3.02 -11.12 -27.28
N ASN A 290 -2.65 -12.01 -28.23
CA ASN A 290 -1.86 -13.20 -27.91
C ASN A 290 -0.46 -12.86 -27.37
N ARG A 291 0.21 -11.85 -27.93
CA ARG A 291 1.52 -11.39 -27.42
C ARG A 291 1.39 -10.78 -26.02
N LEU A 292 0.37 -9.94 -25.81
CA LEU A 292 0.05 -9.37 -24.51
C LEU A 292 -0.19 -10.47 -23.47
N ARG A 293 -1.03 -11.47 -23.79
CA ARG A 293 -1.32 -12.61 -22.91
C ARG A 293 -0.04 -13.33 -22.50
N ASN A 294 0.80 -13.69 -23.46
CA ASN A 294 2.04 -14.41 -23.16
C ASN A 294 2.94 -13.60 -22.22
N HIS A 295 3.10 -12.32 -22.49
CA HIS A 295 3.91 -11.41 -21.66
C HIS A 295 3.36 -11.26 -20.23
N ILE A 296 2.04 -11.10 -20.10
CA ILE A 296 1.37 -10.95 -18.81
C ILE A 296 1.46 -12.25 -17.98
N VAL A 297 1.25 -13.41 -18.62
CA VAL A 297 1.38 -14.71 -17.97
C VAL A 297 2.81 -14.99 -17.52
N GLU A 298 3.80 -14.65 -18.35
CA GLU A 298 5.22 -14.84 -18.04
C GLU A 298 5.64 -14.08 -16.79
N LEU A 299 5.19 -12.82 -16.65
CA LEU A 299 5.56 -11.96 -15.53
C LEU A 299 4.65 -12.13 -14.28
N GLY A 300 3.43 -12.65 -14.46
CA GLY A 300 2.49 -12.95 -13.38
C GLY A 300 2.06 -11.73 -12.54
N LEU A 301 1.51 -11.98 -11.36
CA LEU A 301 1.10 -10.93 -10.41
C LEU A 301 2.26 -10.01 -10.05
N ALA A 302 1.98 -8.72 -9.85
CA ALA A 302 2.98 -7.81 -9.30
C ALA A 302 3.27 -8.23 -7.86
N VAL A 303 4.54 -8.43 -7.54
CA VAL A 303 4.96 -8.66 -6.15
C VAL A 303 4.95 -7.29 -5.47
N GLY A 304 3.92 -7.05 -4.65
CA GLY A 304 3.82 -5.87 -3.80
C GLY A 304 4.84 -5.86 -2.68
#